data_AF-A0A1C5HRJ8-F1
#
_entry.id   AF-A0A1C5HRJ8-F1
#
_cell.length_a   1.000
_cell.length_b   1.000
_cell.length_c   1.000
_cell.angle_alpha   90.00
_cell.angle_beta   90.00
_cell.angle_gamma   90.00
#
_symmetry.space_group_name_H-M   'P 1'
#
loop_
_entity.id
_entity.type
_entity.pdbx_description
1 polymer ?
#
loop_
_entity_poly.entity_id
_entity_poly.type
_entity_poly.pdbx_seq_one_letter_code
_entity_poly.pdbx_strand_id
1 'polypeptide(L)'
;MNRARFLTIVLACASVVALSACGGEEPSPVTLPSPSATASATTGAPSESPSAAAADPAADKKLCASAKKIADDSRSAVVKAATSGADPTPALKQAYTDMAKGMAATAATGAAGSEVTAALTAFGTEAGKVATAADMTTAADSPAFQQAGTKANAACRKVGVDLNF
;
A
#
# COMPACT_ATOMS: atom_id res chain seq x y z
N MET A 1 32.64 5.79 -46.11
CA MET A 1 31.61 5.12 -46.94
C MET A 1 30.54 4.59 -45.98
N ASN A 2 29.39 5.28 -45.93
CA ASN A 2 28.08 4.78 -46.41
C ASN A 2 27.37 3.97 -45.32
N ARG A 3 26.49 4.60 -44.54
CA ARG A 3 25.02 4.71 -44.75
C ARG A 3 24.29 3.37 -44.52
N ALA A 4 23.13 3.24 -43.88
CA ALA A 4 22.29 4.06 -42.99
C ALA A 4 20.87 3.44 -43.06
N ARG A 5 20.08 3.46 -41.95
CA ARG A 5 18.68 2.94 -41.87
C ARG A 5 18.64 1.39 -41.98
N PHE A 6 17.72 0.64 -41.39
CA PHE A 6 16.43 0.90 -40.73
C PHE A 6 16.39 0.08 -39.40
N LEU A 7 15.36 0.03 -38.54
CA LEU A 7 14.01 0.63 -38.52
C LEU A 7 13.59 0.84 -37.04
N THR A 8 12.74 1.81 -36.75
CA THR A 8 12.16 2.09 -35.43
C THR A 8 11.04 1.10 -35.09
N ILE A 9 11.05 0.47 -33.91
CA ILE A 9 9.87 -0.19 -33.34
C ILE A 9 9.58 0.45 -31.97
N VAL A 10 8.68 1.43 -31.97
CA VAL A 10 8.06 1.97 -30.76
C VAL A 10 6.88 1.07 -30.42
N LEU A 11 7.06 0.13 -29.48
CA LEU A 11 5.95 -0.70 -29.00
C LEU A 11 5.28 -0.06 -27.79
N ALA A 12 4.37 0.89 -28.06
CA ALA A 12 3.55 1.52 -27.04
C ALA A 12 2.37 0.61 -26.63
N CYS A 13 2.58 -0.29 -25.67
CA CYS A 13 1.51 -1.07 -25.05
C CYS A 13 0.85 -0.28 -23.90
N ALA A 14 0.00 0.68 -24.25
CA ALA A 14 -0.90 1.34 -23.31
C ALA A 14 -2.17 0.50 -23.09
N SER A 15 -2.10 -0.53 -22.23
CA SER A 15 -3.26 -1.34 -21.85
C SER A 15 -4.11 -0.64 -20.79
N VAL A 16 -5.02 0.23 -21.23
CA VAL A 16 -6.02 0.85 -20.35
C VAL A 16 -7.14 -0.15 -20.07
N VAL A 17 -7.07 -0.83 -18.91
CA VAL A 17 -8.18 -1.67 -18.42
C VAL A 17 -9.22 -0.77 -17.76
N ALA A 18 -10.01 -0.09 -18.58
CA ALA A 18 -11.27 0.52 -18.14
C ALA A 18 -12.34 -0.58 -18.13
N LEU A 19 -12.55 -1.23 -16.99
CA LEU A 19 -13.61 -2.24 -16.86
C LEU A 19 -14.97 -1.53 -16.86
N SER A 20 -15.79 -1.86 -17.85
CA SER A 20 -17.08 -1.26 -18.13
C SER A 20 -18.10 -1.53 -17.02
N ALA A 21 -18.45 -0.50 -16.24
CA ALA A 21 -19.75 -0.42 -15.58
C ALA A 21 -20.83 -0.11 -16.62
N CYS A 22 -21.20 -1.12 -17.42
CA CYS A 22 -22.26 -1.02 -18.41
C CYS A 22 -23.56 -1.58 -17.83
N GLY A 23 -24.46 -0.67 -17.46
CA GLY A 23 -25.85 -0.96 -17.09
C GLY A 23 -26.67 0.29 -17.38
N GLY A 24 -27.18 0.37 -18.61
CA GLY A 24 -27.99 1.50 -19.06
C GLY A 24 -29.35 1.03 -19.57
N GLU A 25 -30.35 1.90 -19.41
CA GLU A 25 -31.61 1.94 -20.16
C GLU A 25 -32.07 3.41 -20.14
N GLU A 26 -32.59 3.92 -21.26
CA GLU A 26 -32.89 5.35 -21.48
C GLU A 26 -34.42 5.67 -21.29
N PRO A 27 -35.04 6.67 -21.98
CA PRO A 27 -35.25 8.01 -21.41
C PRO A 27 -36.73 8.48 -21.43
N SER A 28 -37.05 9.65 -20.84
CA SER A 28 -37.97 10.66 -21.43
C SER A 28 -38.19 11.93 -20.55
N PRO A 29 -38.64 13.07 -21.12
CA PRO A 29 -38.55 14.39 -20.49
C PRO A 29 -39.89 14.96 -19.96
N VAL A 30 -39.85 15.79 -18.91
CA VAL A 30 -40.98 16.66 -18.50
C VAL A 30 -40.50 18.03 -17.98
N THR A 31 -40.80 19.07 -18.76
CA THR A 31 -41.27 20.43 -18.41
C THR A 31 -40.89 21.09 -17.07
N LEU A 32 -40.27 22.29 -17.15
CA LEU A 32 -40.26 23.32 -16.10
C LEU A 32 -41.67 23.92 -15.87
N PRO A 33 -42.02 24.31 -14.62
CA PRO A 33 -41.95 25.74 -14.31
C PRO A 33 -41.38 26.11 -12.93
N SER A 34 -40.99 27.37 -12.82
CA SER A 34 -40.48 28.10 -11.64
C SER A 34 -41.65 28.74 -10.84
N PRO A 35 -41.42 29.55 -9.78
CA PRO A 35 -40.77 29.30 -8.48
C PRO A 35 -41.74 29.52 -7.29
N SER A 36 -41.31 29.20 -6.06
CA SER A 36 -41.61 30.02 -4.85
C SER A 36 -40.80 29.61 -3.63
N ALA A 37 -40.62 30.54 -2.69
CA ALA A 37 -39.68 30.44 -1.58
C ALA A 37 -40.36 30.12 -0.24
N THR A 38 -39.61 29.50 0.68
CA THR A 38 -39.63 29.89 2.09
C THR A 38 -38.29 29.61 2.75
N ALA A 39 -37.84 30.52 3.61
CA ALA A 39 -36.59 30.37 4.35
C ALA A 39 -36.78 29.62 5.66
N SER A 40 -35.73 28.93 6.12
CA SER A 40 -35.40 28.85 7.55
C SER A 40 -33.90 28.61 7.71
N ALA A 41 -33.31 29.33 8.65
CA ALA A 41 -31.88 29.34 8.87
C ALA A 41 -31.45 28.25 9.86
N THR A 42 -30.31 27.63 9.59
CA THR A 42 -29.39 27.22 10.64
C THR A 42 -27.97 27.40 10.15
N THR A 43 -27.36 28.54 10.48
CA THR A 43 -25.91 28.73 10.31
C THR A 43 -25.20 27.90 11.38
N GLY A 44 -25.16 26.58 11.16
CA GLY A 44 -24.22 25.73 11.87
C GLY A 44 -22.82 26.21 11.50
N ALA A 45 -22.07 26.67 12.49
CA ALA A 45 -20.64 26.91 12.30
C ALA A 45 -20.01 25.62 11.73
N PRO A 46 -19.09 25.71 10.76
CA PRO A 46 -18.38 24.52 10.30
C PRO A 46 -17.66 23.91 11.51
N SER A 47 -18.17 22.78 11.99
CA SER A 47 -17.45 21.97 12.94
C SER A 47 -16.21 21.49 12.20
N GLU A 48 -15.04 21.97 12.60
CA GLU A 48 -13.76 21.51 12.08
C GLU A 48 -13.54 20.06 12.52
N SER A 49 -14.21 19.14 11.81
CA SER A 49 -13.83 17.74 11.77
C SER A 49 -12.34 17.70 11.49
N PRO A 50 -11.53 16.96 12.29
CA PRO A 50 -10.08 16.99 12.16
C PRO A 50 -9.72 16.57 10.73
N SER A 51 -9.35 17.55 9.92
CA SER A 51 -9.11 17.35 8.50
C SER A 51 -8.00 16.32 8.37
N ALA A 52 -8.34 15.14 7.84
CA ALA A 52 -7.40 14.03 7.75
C ALA A 52 -6.18 14.52 6.98
N ALA A 53 -5.05 14.64 7.67
CA ALA A 53 -3.84 15.25 7.11
C ALA A 53 -3.52 14.57 5.78
N ALA A 54 -3.55 15.35 4.70
CA ALA A 54 -3.29 14.85 3.36
C ALA A 54 -1.91 14.19 3.32
N ALA A 55 -1.77 13.13 2.53
CA ALA A 55 -0.52 12.41 2.39
C ALA A 55 0.60 13.37 1.95
N ASP A 56 1.59 13.59 2.81
CA ASP A 56 2.78 14.37 2.48
C ASP A 56 3.84 13.43 1.89
N PRO A 57 4.28 13.64 0.64
CA PRO A 57 5.19 12.71 -0.04
C PRO A 57 6.59 12.69 0.58
N ALA A 58 7.01 13.71 1.34
CA ALA A 58 8.29 13.72 2.03
C ALA A 58 8.22 12.92 3.34
N ALA A 59 7.13 13.03 4.09
CA ALA A 59 6.81 12.20 5.25
C ALA A 59 6.67 10.72 4.84
N ASP A 60 5.89 10.43 3.80
CA ASP A 60 5.75 9.08 3.24
C ASP A 60 7.09 8.49 2.81
N LYS A 61 7.97 9.29 2.19
CA LYS A 61 9.34 8.87 1.87
C LYS A 61 10.16 8.51 3.11
N LYS A 62 9.98 9.21 4.23
CA LYS A 62 10.64 8.88 5.51
C LYS A 62 10.06 7.63 6.14
N LEU A 63 8.73 7.44 6.12
CA LEU A 63 8.08 6.20 6.55
C LEU A 63 8.62 5.00 5.77
N CYS A 64 8.67 5.11 4.45
CA CYS A 64 9.20 4.07 3.59
C CYS A 64 10.70 3.80 3.80
N ALA A 65 11.51 4.81 4.10
CA ALA A 65 12.93 4.61 4.43
C ALA A 65 13.10 3.84 5.75
N SER A 66 12.28 4.12 6.77
CA SER A 66 12.24 3.34 8.02
C SER A 66 11.76 1.91 7.78
N ALA A 67 10.66 1.74 7.03
CA ALA A 67 10.14 0.43 6.64
C ALA A 67 11.16 -0.38 5.83
N LYS A 68 11.92 0.26 4.94
CA LYS A 68 13.00 -0.39 4.19
C LYS A 68 14.05 -0.96 5.14
N LYS A 69 14.51 -0.17 6.11
CA LYS A 69 15.48 -0.66 7.09
C LYS A 69 14.96 -1.89 7.84
N ILE A 70 13.70 -1.85 8.28
CA ILE A 70 13.06 -2.99 8.95
C ILE A 70 13.00 -4.21 8.01
N ALA A 71 12.69 -4.03 6.73
CA ALA A 71 12.68 -5.10 5.73
C ALA A 71 14.08 -5.72 5.54
N ASP A 72 15.11 -4.88 5.35
CA ASP A 72 16.50 -5.29 5.16
C ASP A 72 17.04 -6.02 6.41
N ASP A 73 16.76 -5.49 7.61
CA ASP A 73 17.15 -6.10 8.91
C ASP A 73 16.42 -7.45 9.11
N SER A 74 15.12 -7.53 8.80
CA SER A 74 14.32 -8.77 8.93
C SER A 74 14.78 -9.85 7.95
N ARG A 75 15.06 -9.48 6.70
CA ARG A 75 15.62 -10.39 5.69
C ARG A 75 16.99 -10.90 6.10
N SER A 76 17.85 -10.04 6.66
CA SER A 76 19.14 -10.44 7.21
C SER A 76 18.99 -11.45 8.36
N ALA A 77 18.03 -11.24 9.26
CA ALA A 77 17.72 -12.18 10.34
C ALA A 77 17.20 -13.54 9.82
N VAL A 78 16.29 -13.54 8.83
CA VAL A 78 15.77 -14.77 8.19
C VAL A 78 16.88 -15.55 7.48
N VAL A 79 17.72 -14.88 6.69
CA VAL A 79 18.87 -15.53 6.02
C VAL A 79 19.82 -16.11 7.05
N LYS A 80 20.18 -15.35 8.09
CA LYS A 80 21.07 -15.81 9.17
C LYS A 80 20.52 -17.03 9.89
N ALA A 81 19.22 -17.05 10.19
CA ALA A 81 18.54 -18.18 10.81
C ALA A 81 18.60 -19.42 9.90
N ALA A 82 18.21 -19.29 8.64
CA ALA A 82 18.23 -20.38 7.66
C ALA A 82 19.64 -20.96 7.41
N THR A 83 20.70 -20.15 7.53
CA THR A 83 22.09 -20.60 7.37
C THR A 83 22.76 -21.06 8.67
N SER A 84 22.07 -21.03 9.82
CA SER A 84 22.69 -21.27 11.14
C SER A 84 23.08 -22.72 11.42
N GLY A 85 22.49 -23.69 10.70
CA GLY A 85 22.66 -25.13 10.97
C GLY A 85 21.91 -25.65 12.21
N ALA A 86 21.23 -24.78 12.95
CA ALA A 86 20.29 -25.13 14.02
C ALA A 86 18.84 -25.09 13.50
N ASP A 87 17.86 -25.44 14.35
CA ASP A 87 16.45 -25.19 14.05
C ASP A 87 16.22 -23.68 13.81
N PRO A 88 15.81 -23.24 12.60
CA PRO A 88 15.66 -21.84 12.28
C PRO A 88 14.34 -21.26 12.84
N THR A 89 13.39 -22.11 13.23
CA THR A 89 12.03 -21.74 13.64
C THR A 89 11.95 -20.62 14.67
N PRO A 90 12.63 -20.67 15.85
CA PRO A 90 12.55 -19.59 16.83
C PRO A 90 13.10 -18.26 16.31
N ALA A 91 14.17 -18.29 15.53
CA ALA A 91 14.78 -17.09 14.96
C ALA A 91 13.93 -16.49 13.83
N LEU A 92 13.26 -17.33 13.01
CA LEU A 92 12.24 -16.88 12.06
C LEU A 92 11.04 -16.24 12.79
N LYS A 93 10.50 -16.86 13.84
CA LYS A 93 9.39 -16.26 14.62
C LYS A 93 9.77 -14.91 15.20
N GLN A 94 10.98 -14.77 15.70
CA GLN A 94 11.51 -13.49 16.17
C GLN A 94 11.61 -12.47 15.03
N ALA A 95 12.19 -12.83 13.87
CA ALA A 95 12.33 -11.93 12.72
C ALA A 95 10.97 -11.41 12.22
N TYR A 96 9.97 -12.28 12.04
CA TYR A 96 8.63 -11.86 11.65
C TYR A 96 7.91 -11.04 12.74
N THR A 97 8.16 -11.33 14.02
CA THR A 97 7.64 -10.54 15.15
C THR A 97 8.20 -9.12 15.14
N ASP A 98 9.51 -8.98 14.95
CA ASP A 98 10.18 -7.68 14.95
C ASP A 98 9.86 -6.89 13.68
N MET A 99 9.69 -7.57 12.54
CA MET A 99 9.14 -6.97 11.32
C MET A 99 7.72 -6.41 11.56
N ALA A 100 6.82 -7.22 12.15
CA ALA A 100 5.46 -6.80 12.45
C ALA A 100 5.41 -5.56 13.38
N LYS A 101 6.19 -5.59 14.47
CA LYS A 101 6.31 -4.47 15.41
C LYS A 101 6.92 -3.23 14.76
N GLY A 102 8.01 -3.38 14.00
CA GLY A 102 8.68 -2.27 13.33
C GLY A 102 7.78 -1.59 12.30
N MET A 103 7.04 -2.38 11.51
CA MET A 103 6.10 -1.86 10.52
C MET A 103 4.92 -1.15 11.18
N ALA A 104 4.35 -1.71 12.25
CA ALA A 104 3.28 -1.07 13.02
C ALA A 104 3.75 0.24 13.69
N ALA A 105 4.93 0.24 14.30
CA ALA A 105 5.51 1.44 14.91
C ALA A 105 5.85 2.52 13.88
N THR A 106 6.33 2.13 12.68
CA THR A 106 6.55 3.05 11.57
C THR A 106 5.23 3.65 11.10
N ALA A 107 4.22 2.82 10.80
CA ALA A 107 2.91 3.28 10.36
C ALA A 107 2.20 4.17 11.38
N ALA A 108 2.37 3.93 12.68
CA ALA A 108 1.83 4.78 13.74
C ALA A 108 2.37 6.23 13.75
N THR A 109 3.50 6.49 13.06
CA THR A 109 4.03 7.86 12.85
C THR A 109 3.53 8.54 11.57
N GLY A 110 2.76 7.80 10.74
CA GLY A 110 2.28 8.28 9.45
C GLY A 110 0.87 8.90 9.51
N ALA A 111 0.52 9.64 8.46
CA ALA A 111 -0.81 10.22 8.33
C ALA A 111 -1.86 9.12 8.07
N ALA A 112 -3.04 9.25 8.67
CA ALA A 112 -4.14 8.28 8.51
C ALA A 112 -4.69 8.21 7.07
N GLY A 113 -4.52 9.28 6.28
CA GLY A 113 -4.88 9.33 4.85
C GLY A 113 -3.79 8.82 3.88
N SER A 114 -2.63 8.36 4.38
CA SER A 114 -1.53 7.90 3.53
C SER A 114 -1.69 6.44 3.11
N GLU A 115 -1.57 6.20 1.79
CA GLU A 115 -1.49 4.84 1.22
C GLU A 115 -0.30 4.05 1.78
N VAL A 116 0.82 4.73 2.08
CA VAL A 116 2.01 4.12 2.69
C VAL A 116 1.69 3.64 4.10
N THR A 117 1.10 4.50 4.94
CA THR A 117 0.65 4.12 6.30
C THR A 117 -0.25 2.88 6.27
N ALA A 118 -1.26 2.88 5.39
CA ALA A 118 -2.20 1.77 5.26
C ALA A 118 -1.53 0.48 4.78
N ALA A 119 -0.66 0.55 3.77
CA ALA A 119 0.02 -0.61 3.22
C ALA A 119 1.05 -1.22 4.18
N LEU A 120 1.80 -0.38 4.91
CA LEU A 120 2.73 -0.85 5.95
C LEU A 120 2.00 -1.47 7.14
N THR A 121 0.84 -0.91 7.54
CA THR A 121 -0.02 -1.50 8.58
C THR A 121 -0.52 -2.88 8.16
N ALA A 122 -1.01 -3.03 6.92
CA ALA A 122 -1.47 -4.31 6.40
C ALA A 122 -0.33 -5.35 6.35
N PHE A 123 0.84 -4.96 5.86
CA PHE A 123 1.99 -5.86 5.80
C PHE A 123 2.50 -6.27 7.19
N GLY A 124 2.61 -5.34 8.13
CA GLY A 124 2.95 -5.66 9.53
C GLY A 124 1.92 -6.59 10.19
N THR A 125 0.64 -6.45 9.84
CA THR A 125 -0.44 -7.34 10.32
C THR A 125 -0.26 -8.77 9.81
N GLU A 126 -0.03 -8.96 8.51
CA GLU A 126 0.20 -10.30 7.96
C GLU A 126 1.51 -10.91 8.47
N ALA A 127 2.58 -10.11 8.62
CA ALA A 127 3.84 -10.55 9.25
C ALA A 127 3.62 -11.09 10.67
N GLY A 128 2.76 -10.45 11.47
CA GLY A 128 2.39 -10.92 12.80
C GLY A 128 1.65 -12.26 12.80
N LYS A 129 0.85 -12.54 11.76
CA LYS A 129 0.23 -13.86 11.56
C LYS A 129 1.28 -14.92 11.22
N VAL A 130 2.26 -14.63 10.37
CA VAL A 130 3.37 -15.55 10.08
C VAL A 130 4.16 -15.87 11.35
N ALA A 131 4.48 -14.86 12.16
CA ALA A 131 5.21 -15.04 13.42
C ALA A 131 4.49 -15.95 14.44
N THR A 132 3.16 -15.92 14.46
CA THR A 132 2.32 -16.65 15.42
C THR A 132 1.79 -17.99 14.89
N ALA A 133 1.98 -18.28 13.60
CA ALA A 133 1.52 -19.52 12.97
C ALA A 133 2.18 -20.78 13.56
N ALA A 134 1.43 -21.88 13.53
CA ALA A 134 1.96 -23.21 13.79
C ALA A 134 2.86 -23.69 12.62
N ASP A 135 2.38 -23.52 11.39
CA ASP A 135 3.15 -23.65 10.15
C ASP A 135 3.45 -22.26 9.59
N MET A 136 4.70 -21.83 9.73
CA MET A 136 5.16 -20.53 9.25
C MET A 136 5.31 -20.46 7.74
N THR A 137 5.67 -21.58 7.10
CA THR A 137 5.92 -21.63 5.65
C THR A 137 4.61 -21.40 4.91
N THR A 138 3.57 -22.17 5.25
CA THR A 138 2.22 -22.00 4.69
C THR A 138 1.64 -20.60 4.98
N ALA A 139 1.98 -19.99 6.13
CA ALA A 139 1.55 -18.62 6.45
C ALA A 139 2.30 -17.55 5.61
N ALA A 140 3.61 -17.72 5.39
CA ALA A 140 4.42 -16.81 4.58
C ALA A 140 4.08 -16.90 3.08
N ASP A 141 3.80 -18.10 2.57
CA ASP A 141 3.33 -18.34 1.20
C ASP A 141 1.86 -17.94 0.98
N SER A 142 1.17 -17.44 2.02
CA SER A 142 -0.25 -17.09 1.91
C SER A 142 -0.49 -15.92 0.92
N PRO A 143 -1.56 -15.97 0.12
CA PRO A 143 -1.91 -14.88 -0.79
C PRO A 143 -2.09 -13.52 -0.10
N ALA A 144 -2.50 -13.53 1.17
CA ALA A 144 -2.66 -12.30 1.97
C ALA A 144 -1.32 -11.63 2.27
N PHE A 145 -0.32 -12.40 2.74
CA PHE A 145 1.03 -11.89 3.00
C PHE A 145 1.68 -11.34 1.73
N GLN A 146 1.62 -12.10 0.63
CA GLN A 146 2.21 -11.71 -0.65
C GLN A 146 1.53 -10.46 -1.26
N GLN A 147 0.20 -10.35 -1.17
CA GLN A 147 -0.50 -9.12 -1.59
C GLN A 147 -0.17 -7.92 -0.70
N ALA A 148 -0.04 -8.11 0.61
CA ALA A 148 0.33 -7.03 1.52
C ALA A 148 1.75 -6.50 1.24
N GLY A 149 2.72 -7.41 1.05
CA GLY A 149 4.09 -7.06 0.68
C GLY A 149 4.16 -6.36 -0.69
N THR A 150 3.37 -6.83 -1.67
CA THR A 150 3.25 -6.19 -2.99
C THR A 150 2.68 -4.77 -2.88
N LYS A 151 1.63 -4.56 -2.09
CA LYS A 151 1.02 -3.24 -1.85
C LYS A 151 1.97 -2.28 -1.14
N ALA A 152 2.69 -2.75 -0.12
CA ALA A 152 3.69 -1.96 0.59
C ALA A 152 4.86 -1.55 -0.33
N ASN A 153 5.40 -2.47 -1.13
CA ASN A 153 6.38 -2.14 -2.17
C ASN A 153 5.83 -1.12 -3.18
N ALA A 154 4.62 -1.34 -3.71
CA ALA A 154 4.01 -0.45 -4.69
C ALA A 154 3.80 0.98 -4.14
N ALA A 155 3.30 1.11 -2.90
CA ALA A 155 3.12 2.40 -2.23
C ALA A 155 4.46 3.11 -2.02
N CYS A 156 5.47 2.42 -1.49
CA CYS A 156 6.78 3.04 -1.25
C CYS A 156 7.54 3.40 -2.54
N ARG A 157 7.35 2.63 -3.62
CA ARG A 157 7.94 2.98 -4.92
C ARG A 157 7.37 4.28 -5.50
N LYS A 158 6.13 4.66 -5.18
CA LYS A 158 5.56 5.98 -5.57
C LYS A 158 6.36 7.16 -5.00
N VAL A 159 6.95 7.00 -3.82
CA VAL A 159 7.82 8.00 -3.17
C VAL A 159 9.33 7.75 -3.38
N GLY A 160 9.66 6.81 -4.26
CA GLY A 160 11.05 6.51 -4.66
C GLY A 160 11.84 5.69 -3.65
N VAL A 161 11.19 4.78 -2.91
CA VAL A 161 11.84 3.82 -2.00
C VAL A 161 11.39 2.41 -2.37
N ASP A 162 12.34 1.48 -2.50
CA ASP A 162 12.05 0.07 -2.79
C ASP A 162 12.34 -0.78 -1.55
N LEU A 163 11.31 -1.46 -1.01
CA LEU A 163 11.43 -2.20 0.25
C LEU A 163 12.13 -3.55 0.04
N ASN A 164 11.97 -4.15 -1.14
CA ASN A 164 12.57 -5.43 -1.55
C ASN A 164 12.47 -6.55 -0.49
N PHE A 165 11.24 -6.77 0.01
CA PHE A 165 10.84 -8.01 0.69
C PHE A 165 11.25 -9.26 -0.11
#